data_AF-A0A2N3QYM7-F1
#
_entry.id   AF-A0A2N3QYM7-F1
#
_cell.length_a   1.000
_cell.length_b   1.000
_cell.length_c   1.000
_cell.angle_alpha   90.00
_cell.angle_beta   90.00
_cell.angle_gamma   90.00
#
_symmetry.space_group_name_H-M   'P 1'
#
loop_
_entity.id
_entity.type
_entity.pdbx_description
1 polymer ?
#
loop_
_entity_poly.entity_id
_entity_poly.type
_entity_poly.pdbx_seq_one_letter_code
_entity_poly.pdbx_strand_id
1 'polypeptide(L)'
;MKNESISLDELSQRASDRRQCCQEAESLCQRQCACVFTLTTALLLQGIEVPAIDVRKHPRLGEGVLQVAVGPDEYKPRDHVRGNRRKRAKSAGLPYAFFASGVPLDTVEVAPGVTCTTPLFTWFLFATRLSLEELVVLGDSLLRRDVLHERYTLQDFEDMLVRIEHYAHNPRNGRTRAPRGMTACRKALVLMQEHTDSSTETRLRLMLERHGLPRPTVNHMVQLPDGGVVFMDIAFVKAQVDVEYDGKHHEQQWEADAQRRLRIESAGWDYVQVVNCSMSTEKGQRMVAEVVARHIEERTGINYLLPTPFTIEQLADQRRTIWKTAA
;
A
#
# COMPACT_ATOMS: atom_id res chain seq x y z
N MET A 1 -11.91 2.23 -9.22
CA MET A 1 -11.83 1.05 -8.34
C MET A 1 -12.31 1.49 -6.97
N LYS A 2 -13.02 0.63 -6.24
CA LYS A 2 -13.46 0.94 -4.88
C LYS A 2 -12.22 1.13 -4.00
N ASN A 3 -12.17 2.20 -3.21
CA ASN A 3 -11.08 2.46 -2.27
C ASN A 3 -11.22 1.63 -0.97
N GLU A 4 -12.00 0.55 -1.00
CA GLU A 4 -12.32 -0.28 0.16
C GLU A 4 -11.27 -1.39 0.30
N SER A 5 -10.87 -1.67 1.55
CA SER A 5 -9.98 -2.78 1.88
C SER A 5 -10.68 -4.12 1.61
N ILE A 6 -9.89 -5.14 1.26
CA ILE A 6 -10.39 -6.48 0.92
C ILE A 6 -10.10 -7.44 2.08
N SER A 7 -11.02 -8.36 2.37
CA SER A 7 -10.84 -9.34 3.44
C SER A 7 -9.75 -10.37 3.09
N LEU A 8 -9.14 -11.00 4.11
CA LEU A 8 -8.12 -12.03 3.90
C LEU A 8 -8.64 -13.25 3.13
N ASP A 9 -9.91 -13.63 3.32
CA ASP A 9 -10.53 -14.73 2.58
C ASP A 9 -10.70 -14.38 1.11
N GLU A 10 -11.14 -13.15 0.80
CA GLU A 10 -11.25 -12.69 -0.58
C GLU A 10 -9.87 -12.55 -1.23
N LEU A 11 -8.86 -12.05 -0.51
CA LEU A 11 -7.47 -12.02 -0.99
C LEU A 11 -6.93 -13.43 -1.28
N SER A 12 -7.23 -14.40 -0.40
CA SER A 12 -6.85 -15.80 -0.59
C SER A 12 -7.49 -16.41 -1.83
N GLN A 13 -8.78 -16.15 -2.05
CA GLN A 13 -9.49 -16.61 -3.24
C GLN A 13 -8.89 -16.00 -4.51
N ARG A 14 -8.69 -14.68 -4.52
CA ARG A 14 -8.08 -13.98 -5.67
C ARG A 14 -6.67 -14.45 -5.96
N ALA A 15 -5.89 -14.80 -4.94
CA ALA A 15 -4.57 -15.40 -5.10
C ALA A 15 -4.64 -16.80 -5.71
N SER A 16 -5.62 -17.61 -5.31
CA SER A 16 -5.89 -18.91 -5.92
C SER A 16 -6.23 -18.78 -7.41
N ASP A 17 -7.18 -17.92 -7.75
CA ASP A 17 -7.62 -17.69 -9.14
C ASP A 17 -6.45 -17.19 -9.99
N ARG A 18 -5.63 -16.27 -9.44
CA ARG A 18 -4.47 -15.75 -10.15
C ARG A 18 -3.40 -16.81 -10.38
N ARG A 19 -3.15 -17.69 -9.40
CA ARG A 19 -2.20 -18.80 -9.53
C ARG A 19 -2.61 -19.73 -10.66
N GLN A 20 -3.89 -20.08 -10.77
CA GLN A 20 -4.40 -20.91 -11.86
C GLN A 20 -4.11 -20.27 -13.23
N CYS A 21 -4.45 -18.99 -13.42
CA CYS A 21 -4.16 -18.26 -14.65
C CYS A 21 -2.66 -18.25 -15.01
N CYS A 22 -1.78 -18.08 -14.02
CA CYS A 22 -0.33 -18.08 -14.21
C CYS A 22 0.22 -19.48 -14.56
N GLN A 23 -0.32 -20.55 -13.98
CA GLN A 23 0.06 -21.93 -14.32
C GLN A 23 -0.36 -22.30 -15.75
N GLU A 24 -1.58 -21.92 -16.14
CA GLU A 24 -2.06 -22.08 -17.52
C GLU A 24 -1.15 -21.35 -18.51
N ALA A 25 -0.81 -20.09 -18.20
CA ALA A 25 0.14 -19.28 -18.94
C ALA A 25 1.53 -19.94 -19.11
N GLU A 26 2.10 -20.48 -18.03
CA GLU A 26 3.38 -21.20 -18.04
C GLU A 26 3.32 -22.48 -18.88
N SER A 27 2.23 -23.24 -18.77
CA SER A 27 2.02 -24.48 -19.52
C SER A 27 2.04 -24.24 -21.03
N LEU A 28 1.43 -23.14 -21.50
CA LEU A 28 1.40 -22.73 -22.90
C LEU A 28 2.78 -22.28 -23.40
N CYS A 29 3.67 -21.86 -22.49
CA CYS A 29 5.03 -21.46 -22.80
C CYS A 29 6.02 -22.65 -22.82
N GLN A 30 5.57 -23.87 -22.50
CA GLN A 30 6.34 -25.12 -22.51
C GLN A 30 7.69 -25.04 -21.77
N ARG A 31 7.77 -24.22 -20.70
CA ARG A 31 9.00 -24.00 -19.89
C ARG A 31 10.25 -23.55 -20.68
N GLN A 32 10.10 -23.10 -21.93
CA GLN A 32 11.23 -22.60 -22.72
C GLN A 32 11.66 -21.17 -22.33
N CYS A 33 10.81 -20.46 -21.59
CA CYS A 33 11.08 -19.18 -20.93
C CYS A 33 10.20 -19.10 -19.68
N ALA A 34 10.75 -19.37 -18.49
CA ALA A 34 10.02 -19.14 -17.25
C ALA A 34 9.65 -17.64 -17.14
N CYS A 35 8.39 -17.33 -16.89
CA CYS A 35 7.93 -15.97 -16.69
C CYS A 35 8.15 -15.58 -15.22
N VAL A 36 8.76 -14.42 -15.01
CA VAL A 36 8.76 -13.76 -13.70
C VAL A 36 7.57 -12.82 -13.67
N PHE A 37 6.48 -13.21 -13.02
CA PHE A 37 5.29 -12.35 -12.89
C PHE A 37 5.58 -11.16 -11.98
N THR A 38 4.95 -10.00 -12.22
CA THR A 38 5.27 -8.77 -11.50
C THR A 38 4.06 -7.85 -11.31
N LEU A 39 4.24 -6.73 -10.60
CA LEU A 39 3.25 -5.67 -10.41
C LEU A 39 1.91 -6.24 -9.94
N THR A 40 0.78 -5.85 -10.54
CA THR A 40 -0.56 -6.31 -10.15
C THR A 40 -0.67 -7.83 -10.10
N THR A 41 -0.07 -8.54 -11.06
CA THR A 41 -0.04 -10.01 -11.06
C THR A 41 0.70 -10.56 -9.84
N ALA A 42 1.85 -10.01 -9.47
CA ALA A 42 2.62 -10.45 -8.30
C ALA A 42 1.95 -10.11 -6.97
N LEU A 43 1.26 -8.96 -6.87
CA LEU A 43 0.45 -8.64 -5.69
C LEU A 43 -0.66 -9.68 -5.51
N LEU A 44 -1.43 -9.95 -6.57
CA LEU A 44 -2.50 -10.93 -6.53
C LEU A 44 -2.00 -12.33 -6.20
N LEU A 45 -0.90 -12.79 -6.81
CA LEU A 45 -0.30 -14.10 -6.54
C LEU A 45 0.09 -14.29 -5.06
N GLN A 46 0.47 -13.20 -4.39
CA GLN A 46 0.93 -13.20 -3.00
C GLN A 46 -0.18 -12.77 -2.03
N GLY A 47 -1.43 -12.63 -2.50
CA GLY A 47 -2.56 -12.27 -1.65
C GLY A 47 -2.47 -10.85 -1.09
N ILE A 48 -1.81 -9.93 -1.80
CA ILE A 48 -1.66 -8.53 -1.41
C ILE A 48 -2.73 -7.70 -2.11
N GLU A 49 -3.37 -6.82 -1.35
CA GLU A 49 -4.36 -5.89 -1.88
C GLU A 49 -3.76 -4.98 -2.95
N VAL A 50 -4.44 -4.89 -4.09
CA VAL A 50 -4.01 -4.05 -5.21
C VAL A 50 -4.38 -2.60 -4.90
N PRO A 51 -3.43 -1.65 -4.94
CA PRO A 51 -3.70 -0.24 -4.65
C PRO A 51 -4.61 0.39 -5.72
N ALA A 52 -5.10 1.60 -5.48
CA ALA A 52 -5.91 2.31 -6.45
C ALA A 52 -5.07 2.71 -7.68
N ILE A 53 -5.27 1.97 -8.78
CA ILE A 53 -4.58 2.21 -10.05
C ILE A 53 -5.56 2.84 -11.04
N ASP A 54 -5.18 3.97 -11.63
CA ASP A 54 -5.89 4.53 -12.78
C ASP A 54 -5.55 3.70 -14.03
N VAL A 55 -6.34 2.65 -14.26
CA VAL A 55 -6.18 1.75 -15.41
C VAL A 55 -6.40 2.44 -16.75
N ARG A 56 -7.03 3.63 -16.80
CA ARG A 56 -7.14 4.41 -18.05
C ARG A 56 -5.79 5.01 -18.43
N LYS A 57 -5.03 5.49 -17.43
CA LYS A 57 -3.64 5.96 -17.62
C LYS A 57 -2.64 4.81 -17.72
N HIS A 58 -2.92 3.69 -17.05
CA HIS A 58 -2.04 2.53 -16.99
C HIS A 58 -2.76 1.22 -17.38
N PRO A 59 -3.21 1.07 -18.63
CA PRO A 59 -4.00 -0.10 -19.07
C PRO A 59 -3.24 -1.42 -18.93
N ARG A 60 -1.90 -1.36 -18.97
CA ARG A 60 -1.02 -2.52 -18.82
C ARG A 60 -0.92 -3.06 -17.39
N LEU A 61 -1.46 -2.34 -16.40
CA LEU A 61 -1.51 -2.75 -14.99
C LEU A 61 -2.88 -3.32 -14.58
N GLY A 62 -3.83 -3.37 -15.51
CA GLY A 62 -5.14 -3.96 -15.24
C GLY A 62 -5.03 -5.45 -14.95
N GLU A 63 -5.94 -5.95 -14.11
CA GLU A 63 -5.98 -7.35 -13.68
C GLU A 63 -6.23 -8.34 -14.82
N GLY A 64 -6.86 -7.90 -15.90
CA GLY A 64 -7.06 -8.70 -17.10
C GLY A 64 -5.78 -8.97 -17.87
N VAL A 65 -4.65 -8.32 -17.52
CA VAL A 65 -3.35 -8.44 -18.20
C VAL A 65 -2.35 -9.13 -17.28
N LEU A 66 -1.58 -10.09 -17.80
CA LEU A 66 -0.47 -10.70 -17.07
C LEU A 66 0.78 -9.84 -17.21
N GLN A 67 1.28 -9.31 -16.09
CA GLN A 67 2.49 -8.50 -16.08
C GLN A 67 3.72 -9.38 -15.83
N VAL A 68 4.72 -9.27 -16.70
CA VAL A 68 5.96 -10.06 -16.65
C VAL A 68 7.18 -9.13 -16.61
N ALA A 69 8.07 -9.35 -15.66
CA ALA A 69 9.33 -8.63 -15.53
C ALA A 69 10.44 -9.27 -16.37
N VAL A 70 11.41 -8.45 -16.78
CA VAL A 70 12.64 -8.89 -17.44
C VAL A 70 13.80 -8.14 -16.80
N GLY A 71 14.75 -8.88 -16.22
CA GLY A 71 15.93 -8.32 -15.56
C GLY A 71 17.05 -7.94 -16.54
N PRO A 72 18.11 -7.27 -16.06
CA PRO A 72 19.26 -6.86 -16.87
C PRO A 72 20.05 -8.04 -17.45
N ASP A 73 20.20 -9.15 -16.71
CA ASP A 73 20.95 -10.32 -17.18
C ASP A 73 20.19 -11.16 -18.23
N GLU A 74 18.87 -10.98 -18.27
CA GLU A 74 18.00 -11.50 -19.34
C GLU A 74 17.90 -10.55 -20.55
N TYR A 75 18.48 -9.35 -20.45
CA TYR A 75 18.44 -8.31 -21.47
C TYR A 75 19.69 -8.38 -22.37
N LYS A 76 19.91 -9.50 -23.07
CA LYS A 76 20.96 -9.54 -24.10
C LYS A 76 20.43 -8.93 -25.41
N PRO A 77 21.10 -7.91 -25.99
CA PRO A 77 20.62 -7.17 -27.18
C PRO A 77 20.42 -8.01 -28.45
N ARG A 78 20.93 -9.25 -28.48
CA ARG A 78 20.81 -10.18 -29.60
C ARG A 78 19.79 -11.29 -29.41
N ASP A 79 19.14 -11.37 -28.26
CA ASP A 79 18.17 -12.42 -28.01
C ASP A 79 16.87 -12.14 -28.77
N HIS A 80 16.70 -12.89 -29.87
CA HIS A 80 15.44 -13.09 -30.61
C HIS A 80 14.25 -13.47 -29.69
N VAL A 81 14.53 -13.74 -28.40
CA VAL A 81 13.62 -14.00 -27.29
C VAL A 81 12.62 -12.87 -27.05
N ARG A 82 12.96 -11.59 -27.24
CA ARG A 82 11.96 -10.50 -27.08
C ARG A 82 10.89 -10.54 -28.17
N GLY A 83 11.29 -10.92 -29.39
CA GLY A 83 10.40 -11.17 -30.52
C GLY A 83 9.57 -12.45 -30.31
N ASN A 84 10.20 -13.53 -29.85
CA ASN A 84 9.54 -14.82 -29.61
C ASN A 84 8.61 -14.82 -28.39
N ARG A 85 8.99 -14.23 -27.25
CA ARG A 85 8.12 -14.07 -26.05
C ARG A 85 6.87 -13.25 -26.39
N ARG A 86 7.01 -12.12 -27.12
CA ARG A 86 5.87 -11.30 -27.57
C ARG A 86 4.99 -11.99 -28.62
N LYS A 87 5.59 -12.70 -29.59
CA LYS A 87 4.86 -13.44 -30.63
C LYS A 87 4.09 -14.64 -30.04
N ARG A 88 4.67 -15.36 -29.08
CA ARG A 88 4.04 -16.53 -28.42
C ARG A 88 2.94 -16.14 -27.44
N ALA A 89 3.16 -15.10 -26.62
CA ALA A 89 2.12 -14.51 -25.78
C ALA A 89 0.88 -14.10 -26.59
N LYS A 90 1.09 -13.50 -27.78
CA LYS A 90 0.00 -13.20 -28.72
C LYS A 90 -0.70 -14.45 -29.26
N SER A 91 0.02 -15.56 -29.43
CA SER A 91 -0.53 -16.82 -29.96
C SER A 91 -1.37 -17.60 -28.93
N ALA A 92 -1.21 -17.31 -27.64
CA ALA A 92 -1.89 -17.97 -26.53
C ALA A 92 -3.22 -17.29 -26.11
N GLY A 93 -3.60 -16.17 -26.74
CA GLY A 93 -4.86 -15.47 -26.45
C GLY A 93 -4.91 -14.70 -25.11
N LEU A 94 -3.92 -14.86 -24.23
CA LEU A 94 -3.82 -14.10 -22.97
C LEU A 94 -3.07 -12.77 -23.18
N PRO A 95 -3.59 -11.62 -22.71
CA PRO A 95 -2.91 -10.34 -22.87
C PRO A 95 -1.74 -10.22 -21.88
N TYR A 96 -0.51 -10.18 -22.39
CA TYR A 96 0.71 -9.96 -21.59
C TYR A 96 1.24 -8.53 -21.69
N ALA A 97 1.84 -8.06 -20.60
CA ALA A 97 2.60 -6.81 -20.55
C ALA A 97 4.00 -7.03 -19.96
N PHE A 98 5.03 -6.77 -20.78
CA PHE A 98 6.44 -6.92 -20.37
C PHE A 98 7.04 -5.63 -19.80
N PHE A 99 7.65 -5.70 -18.62
CA PHE A 99 8.31 -4.58 -17.95
C PHE A 99 9.79 -4.89 -17.75
N ALA A 100 10.65 -4.00 -18.24
CA ALA A 100 12.09 -4.13 -18.03
C ALA A 100 12.47 -3.52 -16.68
N SER A 101 13.19 -4.28 -15.86
CA SER A 101 13.87 -3.76 -14.67
C SER A 101 15.29 -3.36 -15.04
N GLY A 102 15.72 -2.23 -14.48
CA GLY A 102 17.11 -1.85 -14.59
C GLY A 102 18.02 -2.67 -13.68
N VAL A 103 17.52 -3.12 -12.54
CA VAL A 103 18.29 -3.85 -11.52
C VAL A 103 17.89 -5.33 -11.53
N PRO A 104 18.72 -6.24 -10.97
CA PRO A 104 18.39 -7.65 -10.86
C PRO A 104 17.03 -7.82 -10.20
N LEU A 105 16.25 -8.76 -10.73
CA LEU A 105 14.94 -9.05 -10.16
C LEU A 105 15.15 -9.78 -8.84
N ASP A 106 14.42 -9.35 -7.82
CA ASP A 106 14.27 -10.09 -6.59
C ASP A 106 12.96 -10.87 -6.67
N THR A 107 13.03 -12.19 -6.52
CA THR A 107 11.96 -13.12 -6.92
C THR A 107 11.71 -14.21 -5.90
N VAL A 108 10.46 -14.66 -5.83
CA VAL A 108 10.00 -15.78 -5.02
C VAL A 108 9.17 -16.73 -5.87
N GLU A 109 9.29 -18.03 -5.60
CA GLU A 109 8.42 -19.05 -6.17
C GLU A 109 7.22 -19.27 -5.26
N VAL A 110 6.03 -18.82 -5.71
CA VAL A 110 4.79 -18.87 -4.92
C VAL A 110 4.04 -20.19 -5.07
N ALA A 111 4.35 -20.95 -6.11
CA ALA A 111 3.85 -22.29 -6.38
C ALA A 111 4.79 -22.98 -7.37
N PRO A 112 4.81 -24.32 -7.47
CA PRO A 112 5.68 -25.03 -8.39
C PRO A 112 5.59 -24.51 -9.83
N GLY A 113 6.69 -23.95 -10.34
CA GLY A 113 6.79 -23.36 -11.67
C GLY A 113 6.20 -21.96 -11.83
N VAL A 114 5.71 -21.33 -10.76
CA VAL A 114 5.18 -19.96 -10.79
C VAL A 114 6.08 -19.05 -9.96
N THR A 115 6.91 -18.27 -10.65
CA THR A 115 7.82 -17.30 -10.05
C THR A 115 7.29 -15.89 -10.22
N CYS A 116 7.34 -15.07 -9.17
CA CYS A 116 7.02 -13.65 -9.24
C CYS A 116 8.03 -12.79 -8.49
N THR A 117 7.96 -11.47 -8.67
CA THR A 117 8.76 -10.54 -7.88
C THR A 117 8.34 -10.55 -6.41
N THR A 118 9.29 -10.43 -5.48
CA THR A 118 8.99 -10.33 -4.03
C THR A 118 8.08 -9.12 -3.74
N PRO A 119 7.35 -9.07 -2.62
CA PRO A 119 6.44 -7.97 -2.32
C PRO A 119 7.16 -6.62 -2.27
N LEU A 120 8.31 -6.56 -1.57
CA LEU A 120 9.14 -5.36 -1.48
C LEU A 120 9.63 -4.90 -2.87
N PHE A 121 10.09 -5.83 -3.71
CA PHE A 121 10.56 -5.47 -5.05
C PHE A 121 9.41 -5.05 -5.97
N THR A 122 8.25 -5.67 -5.81
CA THR A 122 7.00 -5.28 -6.48
C THR A 122 6.60 -3.85 -6.11
N TRP A 123 6.66 -3.50 -4.82
CA TRP A 123 6.45 -2.12 -4.34
C TRP A 123 7.43 -1.13 -4.98
N PHE A 124 8.73 -1.46 -5.03
CA PHE A 124 9.72 -0.64 -5.74
C PHE A 124 9.37 -0.45 -7.23
N LEU A 125 8.93 -1.50 -7.92
CA LEU A 125 8.51 -1.40 -9.32
C LEU A 125 7.25 -0.54 -9.50
N PHE A 126 6.39 -0.43 -8.49
CA PHE A 126 5.24 0.48 -8.50
C PHE A 126 5.60 1.95 -8.31
N ALA A 127 6.80 2.28 -7.83
CA ALA A 127 7.20 3.65 -7.50
C ALA A 127 7.21 4.64 -8.68
N THR A 128 7.23 4.14 -9.92
CA THR A 128 7.11 4.99 -11.14
C THR A 128 5.74 4.93 -11.79
N ARG A 129 4.74 4.34 -11.11
CA ARG A 129 3.42 4.00 -11.65
C ARG A 129 2.27 4.45 -10.74
N LEU A 130 2.51 4.54 -9.43
CA LEU A 130 1.54 5.03 -8.46
C LEU A 130 1.78 6.51 -8.12
N SER A 131 0.74 7.18 -7.64
CA SER A 131 0.91 8.41 -6.87
C SER A 131 1.71 8.10 -5.60
N LEU A 132 2.29 9.13 -4.98
CA LEU A 132 3.02 8.95 -3.72
C LEU A 132 2.10 8.39 -2.62
N GLU A 133 0.84 8.85 -2.57
CA GLU A 133 -0.17 8.34 -1.64
C GLU A 133 -0.43 6.84 -1.80
N GLU A 134 -0.69 6.37 -3.03
CA GLU A 134 -0.97 4.95 -3.28
C GLU A 134 0.28 4.08 -3.15
N LEU A 135 1.48 4.66 -3.31
CA LEU A 135 2.73 3.98 -2.97
C LEU A 135 2.88 3.78 -1.46
N VAL A 136 2.46 4.75 -0.64
CA VAL A 136 2.41 4.61 0.82
C VAL A 136 1.36 3.57 1.21
N VAL A 137 0.16 3.63 0.64
CA VAL A 137 -0.90 2.64 0.90
C VAL A 137 -0.43 1.22 0.58
N LEU A 138 0.22 1.00 -0.56
CA LEU A 138 0.82 -0.30 -0.88
C LEU A 138 1.95 -0.67 0.09
N GLY A 139 2.74 0.30 0.54
CA GLY A 139 3.79 0.04 1.54
C GLY A 139 3.21 -0.43 2.87
N ASP A 140 2.25 0.32 3.42
CA ASP A 140 1.55 0.00 4.67
C ASP A 140 0.82 -1.35 4.56
N SER A 141 0.24 -1.69 3.40
CA SER A 141 -0.42 -2.99 3.20
C SER A 141 0.51 -4.19 3.32
N LEU A 142 1.81 -4.00 3.05
CA LEU A 142 2.84 -5.02 3.24
C LEU A 142 3.30 -5.13 4.70
N LEU A 143 3.04 -4.11 5.51
CA LEU A 143 3.41 -3.98 6.93
C LEU A 143 2.24 -4.27 7.89
N ARG A 144 1.12 -4.81 7.38
CA ARG A 144 -0.06 -5.13 8.19
C ARG A 144 0.24 -6.22 9.21
N ARG A 145 -0.57 -6.25 10.28
CA ARG A 145 -0.49 -7.28 11.33
C ARG A 145 -0.80 -8.67 10.76
N ASP A 146 -1.83 -8.77 9.92
CA ASP A 146 -2.26 -10.00 9.28
C ASP A 146 -2.02 -9.94 7.77
N VAL A 147 -1.21 -10.88 7.29
CA VAL A 147 -0.74 -10.95 5.90
C VAL A 147 -0.66 -12.41 5.44
N LEU A 148 -0.82 -12.64 4.14
CA LEU A 148 -0.62 -13.95 3.50
C LEU A 148 0.83 -14.16 3.04
N HIS A 149 1.62 -13.08 2.99
CA HIS A 149 3.03 -13.06 2.65
C HIS A 149 3.93 -13.00 3.90
N GLU A 150 5.24 -13.08 3.70
CA GLU A 150 6.22 -12.90 4.78
C GLU A 150 6.08 -11.53 5.45
N ARG A 151 6.17 -11.48 6.78
CA ARG A 151 6.06 -10.20 7.51
C ARG A 151 7.29 -9.34 7.25
N TYR A 152 7.06 -8.10 6.85
CA TYR A 152 8.10 -7.10 6.62
C TYR A 152 8.03 -5.99 7.68
N THR A 153 9.16 -5.32 7.85
CA THR A 153 9.35 -4.11 8.65
C THR A 153 9.79 -2.96 7.75
N LEU A 154 9.72 -1.72 8.24
CA LEU A 154 10.27 -0.55 7.55
C LEU A 154 11.77 -0.71 7.25
N GLN A 155 12.49 -1.45 8.09
CA GLN A 155 13.91 -1.73 7.87
C GLN A 155 14.15 -2.58 6.62
N ASP A 156 13.26 -3.53 6.30
CA ASP A 156 13.41 -4.36 5.12
C ASP A 156 13.27 -3.55 3.82
N PHE A 157 12.39 -2.55 3.81
CA PHE A 157 12.25 -1.59 2.72
C PHE A 157 13.51 -0.75 2.56
N GLU A 158 14.02 -0.20 3.66
CA GLU A 158 15.25 0.60 3.69
C GLU A 158 16.44 -0.22 3.16
N ASP A 159 16.61 -1.44 3.65
CA ASP A 159 17.67 -2.36 3.24
C ASP A 159 17.56 -2.70 1.74
N MET A 160 16.35 -2.94 1.24
CA MET A 160 16.13 -3.14 -0.19
C MET A 160 16.57 -1.93 -1.01
N LEU A 161 16.17 -0.72 -0.60
CA LEU A 161 16.55 0.50 -1.32
C LEU A 161 18.07 0.70 -1.32
N VAL A 162 18.73 0.44 -0.19
CA VAL A 162 20.20 0.46 -0.10
C VAL A 162 20.84 -0.56 -1.04
N ARG A 163 20.32 -1.79 -1.12
CA ARG A 163 20.82 -2.82 -2.06
C ARG A 163 20.67 -2.39 -3.52
N ILE A 164 19.50 -1.86 -3.90
CA ILE A 164 19.22 -1.36 -5.26
C ILE A 164 20.15 -0.20 -5.61
N GLU A 165 20.35 0.72 -4.68
CA GLU A 165 21.23 1.87 -4.84
C GLU A 165 22.69 1.45 -4.99
N HIS A 166 23.16 0.52 -4.15
CA HIS A 166 24.50 -0.05 -4.23
C HIS A 166 24.75 -0.73 -5.59
N TYR A 167 23.79 -1.55 -6.05
CA TYR A 167 23.89 -2.18 -7.37
C TYR A 167 24.00 -1.15 -8.50
N ALA A 168 23.20 -0.08 -8.44
CA ALA A 168 23.16 0.93 -9.50
C ALA A 168 24.38 1.85 -9.54
N HIS A 169 25.04 2.07 -8.40
CA HIS A 169 26.26 2.87 -8.31
C HIS A 169 27.54 2.08 -8.61
N ASN A 170 27.47 0.76 -8.72
CA ASN A 170 28.63 -0.04 -9.10
C ASN A 170 29.03 0.25 -10.56
N PRO A 171 30.23 0.81 -10.81
CA PRO A 171 30.66 1.20 -12.17
C PRO A 171 30.69 0.03 -13.16
N ARG A 172 30.87 -1.20 -12.68
CA ARG A 172 30.89 -2.41 -13.50
C ARG A 172 29.53 -2.72 -14.15
N ASN A 173 28.44 -2.20 -13.58
CA ASN A 173 27.09 -2.42 -14.05
C ASN A 173 26.65 -1.42 -15.13
N GLY A 174 27.58 -0.57 -15.61
CA GLY A 174 27.33 0.40 -16.68
C GLY A 174 26.32 1.49 -16.32
N ARG A 175 26.05 1.69 -15.02
CA ARG A 175 25.13 2.70 -14.50
C ARG A 175 25.86 3.76 -13.69
N THR A 176 25.44 5.00 -13.91
CA THR A 176 25.97 6.18 -13.21
C THR A 176 24.87 6.94 -12.47
N ARG A 177 23.64 6.43 -12.48
CA ARG A 177 22.46 7.09 -11.89
C ARG A 177 21.63 6.08 -11.12
N ALA A 178 21.07 6.54 -10.01
CA ALA A 178 20.09 5.80 -9.24
C ALA A 178 18.91 5.36 -10.12
N PRO A 179 18.32 4.16 -9.88
CA PRO A 179 17.16 3.70 -10.63
C PRO A 179 15.98 4.65 -10.48
N ARG A 180 15.13 4.73 -11.51
CA ARG A 180 13.89 5.51 -11.44
C ARG A 180 13.00 4.95 -10.34
N GLY A 181 12.33 5.83 -9.59
CA GLY A 181 11.45 5.46 -8.49
C GLY A 181 12.09 5.58 -7.11
N MET A 182 13.43 5.58 -7.00
CA MET A 182 14.13 5.69 -5.71
C MET A 182 13.67 6.87 -4.86
N THR A 183 13.56 8.07 -5.45
CA THR A 183 13.09 9.26 -4.71
C THR A 183 11.65 9.11 -4.22
N ALA A 184 10.77 8.47 -4.99
CA ALA A 184 9.39 8.22 -4.58
C ALA A 184 9.33 7.18 -3.45
N CYS A 185 10.11 6.10 -3.55
CA CYS A 185 10.25 5.11 -2.47
C CYS A 185 10.73 5.76 -1.17
N ARG A 186 11.79 6.57 -1.22
CA ARG A 186 12.32 7.26 -0.04
C ARG A 186 11.29 8.18 0.60
N LYS A 187 10.54 8.94 -0.21
CA LYS A 187 9.43 9.78 0.28
C LYS A 187 8.30 8.95 0.89
N ALA A 188 7.93 7.83 0.26
CA ALA A 188 6.89 6.96 0.77
C ALA A 188 7.29 6.37 2.12
N LEU A 189 8.55 5.93 2.26
CA LEU A 189 9.07 5.37 3.49
C LEU A 189 8.98 6.33 4.70
N VAL A 190 9.09 7.64 4.48
CA VAL A 190 8.88 8.65 5.54
C VAL A 190 7.44 8.65 6.07
N LEU A 191 6.49 8.42 5.17
CA LEU A 191 5.06 8.49 5.43
C LEU A 191 4.45 7.15 5.82
N MET A 192 5.13 6.04 5.52
CA MET A 192 4.67 4.70 5.84
C MET A 192 4.58 4.47 7.34
N GLN A 193 3.70 3.56 7.74
CA GLN A 193 3.38 3.22 9.11
C GLN A 193 3.18 1.71 9.23
N GLU A 194 3.85 1.11 10.22
CA GLU A 194 3.69 -0.31 10.54
C GLU A 194 2.38 -0.55 11.31
N HIS A 195 1.88 -1.79 11.21
CA HIS A 195 0.74 -2.28 11.98
C HIS A 195 -0.60 -1.61 11.66
N THR A 196 -0.77 -1.11 10.43
CA THR A 196 -2.11 -0.81 9.91
C THR A 196 -2.88 -2.10 9.67
N ASP A 197 -4.20 -2.00 9.58
CA ASP A 197 -5.07 -3.15 9.29
C ASP A 197 -5.75 -3.02 7.93
N SER A 198 -5.89 -1.81 7.41
CA SER A 198 -6.58 -1.58 6.14
C SER A 198 -5.97 -0.45 5.30
N SER A 199 -6.19 -0.51 3.99
CA SER A 199 -5.77 0.57 3.07
C SER A 199 -6.53 1.87 3.33
N THR A 200 -7.78 1.77 3.81
CA THR A 200 -8.64 2.91 4.15
C THR A 200 -8.13 3.66 5.36
N GLU A 201 -7.63 2.95 6.37
CA GLU A 201 -6.98 3.52 7.55
C GLU A 201 -5.74 4.34 7.15
N THR A 202 -4.86 3.81 6.30
CA THR A 202 -3.71 4.57 5.78
C THR A 202 -4.17 5.85 5.05
N ARG A 203 -5.20 5.77 4.21
CA ARG A 203 -5.73 6.96 3.51
C ARG A 203 -6.33 7.99 4.45
N LEU A 204 -7.07 7.53 5.47
CA LEU A 204 -7.64 8.40 6.50
C LEU A 204 -6.54 9.10 7.30
N ARG A 205 -5.53 8.35 7.74
CA ARG A 205 -4.34 8.89 8.42
C ARG A 205 -3.65 9.97 7.59
N LEU A 206 -3.30 9.66 6.34
CA LEU A 206 -2.64 10.63 5.44
C LEU A 206 -3.52 11.86 5.19
N MET A 207 -4.85 11.68 5.08
CA MET A 207 -5.78 12.79 4.92
C MET A 207 -5.77 13.73 6.14
N LEU A 208 -5.80 13.18 7.36
CA LEU A 208 -5.74 13.97 8.59
C LEU A 208 -4.39 14.70 8.73
N GLU A 209 -3.28 14.01 8.49
CA GLU A 209 -1.93 14.59 8.53
C GLU A 209 -1.76 15.73 7.50
N ARG A 210 -2.33 15.59 6.30
CA ARG A 210 -2.34 16.67 5.28
C ARG A 210 -3.07 17.92 5.75
N HIS A 211 -4.08 17.79 6.61
CA HIS A 211 -4.81 18.91 7.18
C HIS A 211 -4.10 19.53 8.40
N GLY A 212 -2.90 19.05 8.74
CA GLY A 212 -2.05 19.60 9.79
C GLY A 212 -2.18 18.91 11.14
N LEU A 213 -3.08 17.94 11.26
CA LEU A 213 -3.27 17.20 12.49
C LEU A 213 -1.98 16.42 12.82
N PRO A 214 -1.67 16.26 14.12
CA PRO A 214 -0.47 15.53 14.55
C PRO A 214 -0.50 14.08 14.05
N ARG A 215 0.67 13.43 13.93
CA ARG A 215 0.73 12.02 13.49
C ARG A 215 -0.02 11.14 14.50
N PRO A 216 -1.11 10.45 14.10
CA PRO A 216 -1.84 9.61 15.02
C PRO A 216 -1.12 8.27 15.24
N THR A 217 -1.48 7.58 16.32
CA THR A 217 -1.09 6.19 16.55
C THR A 217 -2.12 5.28 15.88
N VAL A 218 -1.66 4.36 15.05
CA VAL A 218 -2.52 3.36 14.41
C VAL A 218 -2.73 2.15 15.30
N ASN A 219 -3.90 1.52 15.23
CA ASN A 219 -4.23 0.30 15.99
C ASN A 219 -3.87 0.39 17.48
N HIS A 220 -4.18 1.53 18.11
CA HIS A 220 -3.80 1.79 19.49
C HIS A 220 -4.61 0.91 20.45
N MET A 221 -3.91 0.10 21.23
CA MET A 221 -4.53 -0.78 22.22
C MET A 221 -4.91 0.01 23.48
N VAL A 222 -6.18 0.00 23.84
CA VAL A 222 -6.71 0.60 25.07
C VAL A 222 -7.32 -0.49 25.94
N GLN A 223 -6.93 -0.52 27.22
CA GLN A 223 -7.61 -1.30 28.24
C GLN A 223 -8.79 -0.48 28.77
N LEU A 224 -9.98 -1.05 28.67
CA LEU A 224 -11.23 -0.43 29.10
C LEU A 224 -11.46 -0.63 30.60
N PRO A 225 -12.28 0.21 31.25
CA PRO A 225 -12.62 0.07 32.67
C PRO A 225 -13.32 -1.26 33.02
N ASP A 226 -13.98 -1.89 32.04
CA ASP A 226 -14.63 -3.20 32.18
C ASP A 226 -13.65 -4.39 32.08
N GLY A 227 -12.35 -4.12 31.93
CA GLY A 227 -11.30 -5.14 31.75
C GLY A 227 -11.16 -5.63 30.31
N GLY A 228 -11.98 -5.15 29.38
CA GLY A 228 -11.87 -5.46 27.97
C GLY A 228 -10.73 -4.70 27.27
N VAL A 229 -10.39 -5.15 26.07
CA VAL A 229 -9.39 -4.51 25.21
C VAL A 229 -10.03 -4.11 23.89
N VAL A 230 -9.76 -2.89 23.43
CA VAL A 230 -10.11 -2.40 22.10
C VAL A 230 -8.87 -1.89 21.38
N PHE A 231 -8.85 -2.05 20.07
CA PHE A 231 -7.82 -1.50 19.18
C PHE A 231 -8.46 -0.40 18.35
N MET A 232 -8.04 0.84 18.56
CA MET A 232 -8.53 2.02 17.85
C MET A 232 -7.80 2.15 16.52
N ASP A 233 -8.53 2.24 15.41
CA ASP A 233 -7.95 2.41 14.07
C ASP A 233 -6.95 3.56 14.04
N ILE A 234 -7.38 4.76 14.45
CA ILE A 234 -6.57 5.97 14.47
C ILE A 234 -6.80 6.71 15.79
N ALA A 235 -5.79 6.68 16.66
CA ALA A 235 -5.83 7.31 17.98
C ALA A 235 -4.91 8.52 18.10
N PHE A 236 -5.48 9.64 18.53
CA PHE A 236 -4.75 10.81 19.03
C PHE A 236 -4.59 10.70 20.54
N VAL A 237 -3.64 9.87 20.98
CA VAL A 237 -3.49 9.43 22.38
C VAL A 237 -3.47 10.58 23.39
N LYS A 238 -2.71 11.65 23.12
CA LYS A 238 -2.63 12.82 24.02
C LYS A 238 -3.95 13.57 24.17
N ALA A 239 -4.79 13.57 23.14
CA ALA A 239 -6.08 14.23 23.13
C ALA A 239 -7.22 13.29 23.54
N GLN A 240 -6.96 11.98 23.67
CA GLN A 240 -7.97 10.94 23.85
C GLN A 240 -9.08 11.02 22.77
N VAL A 241 -8.69 11.20 21.50
CA VAL A 241 -9.61 11.20 20.36
C VAL A 241 -9.36 9.95 19.53
N ASP A 242 -10.43 9.20 19.28
CA ASP A 242 -10.48 8.02 18.43
C ASP A 242 -11.20 8.35 17.11
N VAL A 243 -10.64 7.87 16.00
CA VAL A 243 -11.20 8.07 14.66
C VAL A 243 -11.29 6.72 13.96
N GLU A 244 -12.51 6.27 13.73
CA GLU A 244 -12.79 4.93 13.22
C GLU A 244 -13.35 5.03 11.80
N TYR A 245 -12.74 4.28 10.86
CA TYR A 245 -13.25 4.24 9.50
C TYR A 245 -14.33 3.18 9.39
N ASP A 246 -15.53 3.63 9.04
CA ASP A 246 -16.67 2.75 8.96
C ASP A 246 -17.03 2.41 7.51
N GLY A 247 -16.97 1.12 7.21
CA GLY A 247 -17.34 0.54 5.94
C GLY A 247 -18.86 0.58 5.70
N LYS A 248 -19.32 -0.08 4.63
CA LYS A 248 -20.77 -0.22 4.42
C LYS A 248 -21.35 -1.16 5.47
N HIS A 249 -22.09 -0.57 6.41
CA HIS A 249 -22.88 -1.25 7.43
C HIS A 249 -23.80 -2.33 6.85
N HIS A 250 -23.62 -3.56 7.34
CA HIS A 250 -24.68 -4.56 7.35
C HIS A 250 -25.48 -4.40 8.65
N GLU A 251 -26.81 -4.50 8.61
CA GLU A 251 -27.70 -4.35 9.79
C GLU A 251 -27.27 -5.23 10.99
N GLN A 252 -26.60 -6.35 10.71
CA GLN A 252 -26.12 -7.33 11.68
C GLN A 252 -24.95 -6.84 12.55
N GLN A 253 -24.23 -5.77 12.14
CA GLN A 253 -23.07 -5.24 12.87
C GLN A 253 -23.40 -4.02 13.73
N TRP A 254 -24.55 -3.38 13.51
CA TRP A 254 -24.93 -2.12 14.17
C TRP A 254 -24.89 -2.20 15.71
N GLU A 255 -25.44 -3.26 16.30
CA GLU A 255 -25.46 -3.41 17.76
C GLU A 255 -24.05 -3.53 18.34
N ALA A 256 -23.17 -4.26 17.65
CA ALA A 256 -21.78 -4.44 18.08
C ALA A 256 -20.99 -3.13 17.98
N ASP A 257 -21.17 -2.39 16.89
CA ASP A 257 -20.49 -1.10 16.67
C ASP A 257 -20.99 -0.04 17.66
N ALA A 258 -22.30 0.00 17.93
CA ALA A 258 -22.87 0.90 18.94
C ALA A 258 -22.36 0.56 20.36
N GLN A 259 -22.27 -0.72 20.71
CA GLN A 259 -21.70 -1.14 21.99
C GLN A 259 -20.20 -0.82 22.07
N ARG A 260 -19.45 -1.04 20.99
CA ARG A 260 -18.03 -0.69 20.90
C ARG A 260 -17.82 0.81 21.16
N ARG A 261 -18.58 1.66 20.45
CA ARG A 261 -18.55 3.11 20.64
C ARG A 261 -18.84 3.50 22.09
N LEU A 262 -19.90 2.96 22.67
CA LEU A 262 -20.28 3.26 24.06
C LEU A 262 -19.14 2.91 25.03
N ARG A 263 -18.45 1.79 24.81
CA ARG A 263 -17.32 1.36 25.64
C ARG A 263 -16.13 2.31 25.51
N ILE A 264 -15.80 2.74 24.30
CA ILE A 264 -14.73 3.72 24.03
C ILE A 264 -15.04 5.06 24.69
N GLU A 265 -16.25 5.58 24.50
CA GLU A 265 -16.69 6.85 25.10
C GLU A 265 -16.70 6.75 26.64
N SER A 266 -17.11 5.61 27.22
CA SER A 266 -17.08 5.38 28.67
C SER A 266 -15.66 5.35 29.26
N ALA A 267 -14.65 5.06 28.43
CA ALA A 267 -13.24 5.13 28.80
C ALA A 267 -12.66 6.56 28.68
N GLY A 268 -13.50 7.56 28.37
CA GLY A 268 -13.14 8.97 28.33
C GLY A 268 -12.65 9.48 26.97
N TRP A 269 -12.73 8.66 25.93
CA TRP A 269 -12.30 9.00 24.58
C TRP A 269 -13.44 9.66 23.78
N ASP A 270 -13.10 10.66 22.98
CA ASP A 270 -14.01 11.20 21.98
C ASP A 270 -14.00 10.28 20.75
N TYR A 271 -15.19 9.87 20.28
CA TYR A 271 -15.33 8.94 19.15
C TYR A 271 -15.78 9.68 17.88
N VAL A 272 -14.97 9.63 16.82
CA VAL A 272 -15.28 10.21 15.51
C VAL A 272 -15.45 9.11 14.46
N GLN A 273 -16.68 8.89 14.04
CA GLN A 273 -17.01 7.93 12.99
C GLN A 273 -16.82 8.55 11.59
N VAL A 274 -16.05 7.88 10.72
CA VAL A 274 -15.79 8.33 9.36
C VAL A 274 -16.35 7.34 8.35
N VAL A 275 -17.45 7.71 7.69
CA VAL A 275 -18.07 6.90 6.64
C VAL A 275 -17.44 7.16 5.26
N ASN A 276 -17.53 6.17 4.37
CA ASN A 276 -16.94 6.23 3.02
C ASN A 276 -17.32 7.49 2.20
N CYS A 277 -18.59 7.93 2.27
CA CYS A 277 -19.03 9.11 1.52
C CYS A 277 -18.31 10.41 1.96
N SER A 278 -17.90 10.51 3.22
CA SER A 278 -17.10 11.63 3.74
C SER A 278 -15.70 11.65 3.12
N MET A 279 -15.10 10.49 2.88
CA MET A 279 -13.76 10.38 2.29
C MET A 279 -13.73 10.55 0.77
N SER A 280 -14.88 10.55 0.12
CA SER A 280 -15.00 10.57 -1.34
C SER A 280 -14.85 11.96 -1.98
N THR A 281 -14.90 13.04 -1.19
CA THR A 281 -14.83 14.42 -1.69
C THR A 281 -13.90 15.28 -0.83
N GLU A 282 -13.27 16.30 -1.42
CA GLU A 282 -12.41 17.24 -0.66
C GLU A 282 -13.19 17.95 0.46
N LYS A 283 -14.45 18.34 0.21
CA LYS A 283 -15.31 18.96 1.22
C LYS A 283 -15.61 18.01 2.38
N GLY A 284 -15.89 16.74 2.10
CA GLY A 284 -16.13 15.74 3.13
C GLY A 284 -14.87 15.44 3.96
N GLN A 285 -13.73 15.30 3.29
CA GLN A 285 -12.42 15.13 3.95
C GLN A 285 -12.11 16.32 4.87
N ARG A 286 -12.35 17.54 4.39
CA ARG A 286 -12.19 18.77 5.18
C ARG A 286 -13.08 18.77 6.42
N MET A 287 -14.35 18.40 6.27
CA MET A 287 -15.30 18.33 7.39
C MET A 287 -14.84 17.33 8.46
N VAL A 288 -14.34 16.16 8.04
CA VAL A 288 -13.77 15.17 8.98
C VAL A 288 -12.58 15.76 9.72
N ALA A 289 -11.64 16.38 9.00
CA ALA A 289 -10.46 17.01 9.62
C ALA A 289 -10.84 18.14 10.59
N GLU A 290 -11.84 18.95 10.27
CA GLU A 290 -12.37 20.01 11.14
C GLU A 290 -12.99 19.45 12.42
N VAL A 291 -13.79 18.38 12.32
CA VAL A 291 -14.37 17.71 13.48
C VAL A 291 -13.28 17.15 14.39
N VAL A 292 -12.34 16.40 13.83
CA VAL A 292 -11.23 15.81 14.61
C VAL A 292 -10.36 16.90 15.24
N ALA A 293 -10.01 17.95 14.49
CA ALA A 293 -9.22 19.06 15.00
C ALA A 293 -9.91 19.79 16.16
N ARG A 294 -11.23 19.98 16.08
CA ARG A 294 -12.02 20.57 17.17
C ARG A 294 -11.97 19.72 18.43
N HIS A 295 -12.16 18.40 18.33
CA HIS A 295 -12.03 17.49 19.48
C HIS A 295 -10.62 17.56 20.10
N ILE A 296 -9.57 17.59 19.26
CA ILE A 296 -8.19 17.76 19.73
C ILE A 296 -8.01 19.11 20.43
N GLU A 297 -8.52 20.21 19.87
CA GLU A 297 -8.42 21.55 20.45
C GLU A 297 -9.16 21.66 21.79
N GLU A 298 -10.37 21.09 21.90
CA GLU A 298 -11.13 21.06 23.16
C GLU A 298 -10.38 20.33 24.29
N ARG A 299 -9.60 19.30 23.94
CA ARG A 299 -8.86 18.45 24.89
C ARG A 299 -7.45 18.97 25.20
N THR A 300 -6.81 19.64 24.26
CA THR A 300 -5.39 20.04 24.37
C THR A 300 -5.17 21.56 24.40
N GLY A 301 -6.16 22.35 24.01
CA GLY A 301 -6.06 23.81 23.83
C GLY A 301 -5.28 24.24 22.59
N ILE A 302 -4.88 23.31 21.71
CA ILE A 302 -4.06 23.60 20.52
C ILE A 302 -4.85 23.32 19.25
N ASN A 303 -4.96 24.33 18.39
CA ASN A 303 -5.53 24.19 17.06
C ASN A 303 -4.44 23.82 16.04
N TYR A 304 -4.50 22.59 15.53
CA TYR A 304 -3.57 22.07 14.53
C TYR A 304 -4.06 22.25 13.08
N LEU A 305 -5.31 22.65 12.88
CA LEU A 305 -5.93 22.64 11.57
C LEU A 305 -5.32 23.71 10.65
N LEU A 306 -4.82 23.28 9.51
CA LEU A 306 -4.30 24.19 8.49
C LEU A 306 -5.45 24.82 7.68
N PRO A 307 -5.31 26.09 7.26
CA PRO A 307 -6.28 26.71 6.35
C PRO A 307 -6.29 26.02 4.97
N THR A 308 -5.12 25.58 4.50
CA THR A 308 -4.96 24.85 3.24
C THR A 308 -4.21 23.54 3.50
N PRO A 309 -4.75 22.39 3.07
CA PRO A 309 -4.07 21.12 3.28
C PRO A 309 -2.78 21.02 2.47
N PHE A 310 -1.79 20.34 3.03
CA PHE A 310 -0.56 20.01 2.30
C PHE A 310 -0.83 18.97 1.20
N THR A 311 0.02 18.99 0.18
CA THR A 311 0.14 17.85 -0.74
C THR A 311 0.92 16.71 -0.06
N ILE A 312 0.76 15.49 -0.54
CA ILE A 312 1.49 14.32 -0.01
C ILE A 312 3.01 14.51 -0.15
N GLU A 313 3.47 15.16 -1.23
CA GLU A 313 4.88 15.46 -1.43
C GLU A 313 5.44 16.46 -0.43
N GLN A 314 4.61 17.42 0.01
CA GLN A 314 4.97 18.37 1.06
C GLN A 314 5.02 17.69 2.42
N LEU A 315 4.08 16.77 2.68
CA LEU A 315 4.04 15.98 3.92
C LEU A 315 5.28 15.09 4.07
N ALA A 316 5.77 14.52 2.96
CA ALA A 316 6.99 13.71 2.91
C ALA A 316 8.30 14.51 3.02
N ASP A 317 8.26 15.85 2.99
CA ASP A 317 9.48 16.67 3.07
C ASP A 317 9.96 16.78 4.52
N GLN A 318 10.93 15.94 4.89
CA GLN A 318 11.52 15.91 6.25
C GLN A 318 12.16 17.24 6.69
N ARG A 319 12.45 18.16 5.77
CA ARG A 319 12.96 19.50 6.12
C ARG A 319 11.86 20.39 6.71
N ARG A 320 10.59 20.06 6.46
CA ARG A 320 9.46 20.72 7.09
C ARG A 320 9.30 20.10 8.48
N THR A 321 9.59 20.90 9.50
CA THR A 321 9.62 20.56 10.93
C THR A 321 8.28 20.07 11.53
N ILE A 322 7.27 19.79 10.70
CA ILE A 322 5.86 19.55 11.06
C ILE A 322 5.74 18.43 12.11
N TRP A 323 6.60 17.42 12.04
CA TRP A 323 6.60 16.28 12.95
C TRP A 323 7.23 16.52 14.32
N LYS A 324 8.04 17.59 14.49
CA LYS A 324 8.83 17.79 15.71
C LYS A 324 8.08 18.52 16.83
N THR A 325 6.95 19.15 16.53
CA THR A 325 6.16 19.93 17.49
C THR A 325 4.98 19.16 18.10
N ALA A 326 4.73 17.91 17.68
CA ALA A 326 3.62 17.09 18.16
C ALA A 326 4.02 15.97 19.14
N ALA A 327 5.32 15.69 19.30
CA ALA A 327 5.84 14.61 20.16
C ALA A 327 5.75 14.92 21.65
#